data_AF-A0A433S019-F1
#
_entry.id   AF-A0A433S019-F1
#
_cell.length_a   1.000
_cell.length_b   1.000
_cell.length_c   1.000
_cell.angle_alpha   90.00
_cell.angle_beta   90.00
_cell.angle_gamma   90.00
#
_symmetry.space_group_name_H-M   'P 1'
#
loop_
_entity.id
_entity.type
_entity.pdbx_description
1 polymer ?
#
loop_
_entity_poly.entity_id
_entity_poly.type
_entity_poly.pdbx_seq_one_letter_code
_entity_poly.pdbx_strand_id
1 'polypeptide(L)'
;MADRALSLSAAGLAAALFALLLAPLVALGLSFDGLTLGAAEAAALRFTLWQAMLSALISVGLAVPVARALARRRFRGRGVLISTLGAPFILPVIVAVLGLLAVFGRAGWVNSSLGALGLPEFTIYGLQGVVLAHVFFNMPLAVRMVLQGWQAIPAERFRLAQSLGFSPADTLRHLEWPMLRAVLPGAALVIFVICLTSFAVALTLGGGPRATTIELAIYQALRFDFDLPTAARLALLQFALCAAAYLLATRLTLPSSFGAGQGRAGGPPAPGGWRRGVDAVAIALAGLFIALPLLAVVLAGLPGLGDLPVQVWQAAGRSLAVAGASTALCISAALLLALAAARGRGWPALAATLPLAASSLVLGTGLFLLLQPYVRPSSLALPVTVVINAALALPFAFRILAPEARSLYSDYNRLSRSLGMTPWARARWVVLPRLSRPLGFAAGLVAALSMGDLGVIALFAGEAEATLPLLVQRLMGAYRMETAASAALLLVALSFALFWAFDQWGRRHAAI
;
A
#
# COMPACT_ATOMS: atom_id res chain seq x y z
N MET A 1 27.98 -11.76 24.60
CA MET A 1 28.35 -11.98 23.17
C MET A 1 27.16 -11.92 22.23
N ALA A 2 26.07 -12.63 22.50
CA ALA A 2 24.81 -12.60 21.77
C ALA A 2 24.28 -11.20 21.38
N ASP A 3 24.32 -10.28 22.36
CA ASP A 3 23.77 -8.95 22.16
C ASP A 3 24.60 -8.10 21.19
N ARG A 4 25.92 -8.36 21.12
CA ARG A 4 26.82 -7.73 20.15
C ARG A 4 26.62 -8.30 18.74
N ALA A 5 26.44 -9.63 18.62
CA ALA A 5 26.19 -10.28 17.33
C ALA A 5 24.92 -9.74 16.65
N LEU A 6 23.79 -9.69 17.38
CA LEU A 6 22.55 -9.12 16.82
C LEU A 6 22.73 -7.67 16.36
N SER A 7 23.43 -6.84 17.14
CA SER A 7 23.67 -5.45 16.76
C SER A 7 24.59 -5.30 15.55
N LEU A 8 25.59 -6.17 15.41
CA LEU A 8 26.49 -6.18 14.25
C LEU A 8 25.74 -6.62 13.00
N SER A 9 24.93 -7.68 13.08
CA SER A 9 24.08 -8.11 11.97
C SER A 9 23.09 -7.02 11.56
N ALA A 10 22.47 -6.34 12.53
CA ALA A 10 21.54 -5.25 12.25
C ALA A 10 22.24 -4.02 11.66
N ALA A 11 23.46 -3.71 12.09
CA ALA A 11 24.25 -2.63 11.52
C ALA A 11 24.66 -2.96 10.07
N GLY A 12 25.10 -4.20 9.81
CA GLY A 12 25.41 -4.67 8.47
C GLY A 12 24.20 -4.63 7.54
N LEU A 13 23.03 -5.05 8.01
CA LEU A 13 21.79 -4.94 7.25
C LEU A 13 21.40 -3.47 7.00
N ALA A 14 21.52 -2.59 8.00
CA ALA A 14 21.25 -1.17 7.80
C ALA A 14 22.20 -0.53 6.79
N ALA A 15 23.50 -0.92 6.81
CA ALA A 15 24.47 -0.50 5.81
C ALA A 15 24.10 -1.00 4.40
N ALA A 16 23.66 -2.27 4.28
CA ALA A 16 23.21 -2.82 3.01
C ALA A 16 21.95 -2.10 2.47
N LEU A 17 20.97 -1.80 3.33
CA LEU A 17 19.79 -1.02 2.95
C LEU A 17 20.15 0.41 2.55
N PHE A 18 21.08 1.03 3.26
CA PHE A 18 21.60 2.35 2.93
C PHE A 18 22.34 2.34 1.59
N ALA A 19 23.15 1.33 1.31
CA ALA A 19 23.81 1.14 0.02
C ALA A 19 22.79 0.89 -1.11
N LEU A 20 21.75 0.09 -0.86
CA LEU A 20 20.67 -0.16 -1.81
C LEU A 20 19.89 1.11 -2.18
N LEU A 21 19.79 2.07 -1.25
CA LEU A 21 19.18 3.37 -1.51
C LEU A 21 20.16 4.35 -2.18
N LEU A 22 21.38 4.46 -1.66
CA LEU A 22 22.36 5.43 -2.12
C LEU A 22 22.97 5.10 -3.47
N ALA A 23 23.33 3.83 -3.73
CA ALA A 23 24.01 3.49 -4.99
C ALA A 23 23.16 3.84 -6.22
N PRO A 24 21.84 3.55 -6.26
CA PRO A 24 20.97 4.01 -7.34
C PRO A 24 20.90 5.54 -7.43
N LEU A 25 20.80 6.25 -6.29
CA LEU A 25 20.75 7.71 -6.28
C LEU A 25 22.06 8.36 -6.78
N VAL A 26 23.21 7.76 -6.47
CA VAL A 26 24.51 8.18 -6.98
C VAL A 26 24.56 7.94 -8.49
N ALA A 27 24.13 6.78 -8.98
CA ALA A 27 24.08 6.50 -10.42
C ALA A 27 23.19 7.51 -11.18
N LEU A 28 22.04 7.86 -10.59
CA LEU A 28 21.17 8.91 -11.12
C LEU A 28 21.86 10.27 -11.10
N GLY A 29 22.54 10.63 -10.02
CA GLY A 29 23.29 11.89 -9.90
C GLY A 29 24.46 12.00 -10.88
N LEU A 30 25.13 10.89 -11.22
CA LEU A 30 26.19 10.85 -12.24
C LEU A 30 25.64 11.01 -13.66
N SER A 31 24.40 10.60 -13.88
CA SER A 31 23.71 10.72 -15.17
C SER A 31 22.93 12.04 -15.30
N PHE A 32 22.95 12.88 -14.27
CA PHE A 32 22.20 14.13 -14.20
C PHE A 32 22.92 15.24 -14.97
N ASP A 33 22.22 15.84 -15.92
CA ASP A 33 22.72 16.85 -16.85
C ASP A 33 22.14 18.26 -16.59
N GLY A 34 21.22 18.41 -15.64
CA GLY A 34 20.60 19.70 -15.28
C GLY A 34 19.16 19.57 -14.79
N LEU A 35 18.59 20.69 -14.32
CA LEU A 35 17.22 20.79 -13.79
C LEU A 35 16.23 21.45 -14.78
N THR A 36 16.64 21.62 -16.03
CA THR A 36 15.88 22.33 -17.06
C THR A 36 14.69 21.49 -17.54
N LEU A 37 13.52 21.70 -16.93
CA LEU A 37 12.32 20.96 -17.29
C LEU A 37 11.78 21.39 -18.66
N GLY A 38 11.68 20.44 -19.58
CA GLY A 38 10.93 20.61 -20.82
C GLY A 38 9.43 20.81 -20.57
N ALA A 39 8.68 21.24 -21.59
CA ALA A 39 7.23 21.45 -21.47
C ALA A 39 6.47 20.18 -21.06
N ALA A 40 6.89 19.00 -21.56
CA ALA A 40 6.33 17.71 -21.20
C ALA A 40 6.62 17.33 -19.75
N GLU A 41 7.86 17.53 -19.29
CA GLU A 41 8.29 17.24 -17.91
C GLU A 41 7.56 18.14 -16.89
N ALA A 42 7.43 19.44 -17.20
CA ALA A 42 6.68 20.38 -16.38
C ALA A 42 5.17 20.03 -16.34
N ALA A 43 4.60 19.56 -17.46
CA ALA A 43 3.23 19.07 -17.50
C ALA A 43 3.05 17.80 -16.65
N ALA A 44 4.00 16.85 -16.71
CA ALA A 44 3.98 15.64 -15.90
C ALA A 44 4.10 15.93 -14.40
N LEU A 45 4.95 16.89 -14.01
CA LEU A 45 5.07 17.36 -12.63
C LEU A 45 3.75 17.98 -12.14
N ARG A 46 3.19 18.91 -12.91
CA ARG A 46 1.91 19.56 -12.56
C ARG A 46 0.78 18.54 -12.48
N PHE A 47 0.71 17.60 -13.42
CA PHE A 47 -0.29 16.53 -13.41
C PHE A 47 -0.13 15.68 -12.16
N THR A 48 1.08 15.20 -11.85
CA THR A 48 1.37 14.35 -10.69
C THR A 48 0.96 15.01 -9.37
N LEU A 49 1.34 16.28 -9.16
CA LEU A 49 0.98 17.01 -7.95
C LEU A 49 -0.53 17.25 -7.84
N TRP A 50 -1.17 17.65 -8.95
CA TRP A 50 -2.60 17.93 -8.99
C TRP A 50 -3.44 16.66 -8.78
N GLN A 51 -3.11 15.59 -9.49
CA GLN A 51 -3.77 14.29 -9.35
C GLN A 51 -3.60 13.74 -7.94
N ALA A 52 -2.40 13.80 -7.35
CA ALA A 52 -2.16 13.27 -6.01
C ALA A 52 -2.92 14.06 -4.94
N MET A 53 -2.93 15.39 -5.05
CA MET A 53 -3.68 16.25 -4.14
C MET A 53 -5.18 15.98 -4.23
N LEU A 54 -5.73 15.97 -5.44
CA LEU A 54 -7.16 15.72 -5.68
C LEU A 54 -7.59 14.34 -5.17
N SER A 55 -6.78 13.31 -5.47
CA SER A 55 -7.02 11.94 -5.01
C SER A 55 -7.02 11.83 -3.50
N ALA A 56 -6.08 12.50 -2.82
CA ALA A 56 -5.99 12.51 -1.36
C ALA A 56 -7.19 13.22 -0.72
N LEU A 57 -7.53 14.43 -1.18
CA LEU A 57 -8.62 15.21 -0.61
C LEU A 57 -9.97 14.54 -0.83
N ILE A 58 -10.24 13.99 -2.01
CA ILE A 58 -11.49 13.26 -2.27
C ILE A 58 -11.57 11.98 -1.44
N SER A 59 -10.50 11.18 -1.39
CA SER A 59 -10.49 9.93 -0.60
C SER A 59 -10.76 10.19 0.88
N VAL A 60 -10.11 11.21 1.45
CA VAL A 60 -10.30 11.59 2.85
C VAL A 60 -11.69 12.22 3.07
N GLY A 61 -12.13 13.09 2.17
CA GLY A 61 -13.45 13.72 2.23
C GLY A 61 -14.59 12.70 2.23
N LEU A 62 -14.51 11.68 1.36
CA LEU A 62 -15.48 10.58 1.31
C LEU A 62 -15.35 9.62 2.50
N ALA A 63 -14.14 9.46 3.06
CA ALA A 63 -13.93 8.60 4.21
C ALA A 63 -14.57 9.13 5.50
N VAL A 64 -14.65 10.45 5.69
CA VAL A 64 -15.25 11.08 6.88
C VAL A 64 -16.69 10.62 7.13
N PRO A 65 -17.66 10.78 6.20
CA PRO A 65 -19.04 10.37 6.44
C PRO A 65 -19.17 8.85 6.63
N VAL A 66 -18.39 8.05 5.90
CA VAL A 66 -18.40 6.58 6.01
C VAL A 66 -17.87 6.12 7.36
N ALA A 67 -16.71 6.63 7.80
CA ALA A 67 -16.13 6.31 9.10
C ALA A 67 -17.03 6.77 10.25
N ARG A 68 -17.64 7.96 10.12
CA ARG A 68 -18.58 8.50 11.10
C ARG A 68 -19.84 7.62 11.22
N ALA A 69 -20.37 7.15 10.10
CA ALA A 69 -21.49 6.20 10.07
C ALA A 69 -21.11 4.85 10.73
N LEU A 70 -19.92 4.32 10.43
CA LEU A 70 -19.39 3.08 11.02
C LEU A 70 -19.05 3.19 12.51
N ALA A 71 -18.73 4.38 12.99
CA ALA A 71 -18.49 4.67 14.41
C ALA A 71 -19.80 4.67 15.21
N ARG A 72 -20.90 5.20 14.63
CA ARG A 72 -22.21 5.28 15.27
C ARG A 72 -23.02 3.99 15.18
N ARG A 73 -23.02 3.33 14.02
CA ARG A 73 -23.97 2.26 13.72
C ARG A 73 -23.42 0.88 14.03
N ARG A 74 -24.25 0.06 14.69
CA ARG A 74 -24.04 -1.36 14.91
C ARG A 74 -25.09 -2.14 14.09
N PHE A 75 -24.64 -3.06 13.27
CA PHE A 75 -25.50 -3.89 12.40
C PHE A 75 -24.80 -5.23 12.12
N ARG A 76 -25.60 -6.24 11.75
CA ARG A 76 -25.10 -7.57 11.34
C ARG A 76 -24.27 -7.41 10.06
N GLY A 77 -23.06 -7.96 10.02
CA GLY A 77 -22.14 -7.82 8.88
C GLY A 77 -21.16 -6.63 8.94
N ARG A 78 -21.23 -5.78 9.96
CA ARG A 78 -20.25 -4.67 10.17
C ARG A 78 -18.81 -5.17 10.20
N GLY A 79 -18.56 -6.33 10.82
CA GLY A 79 -17.22 -6.93 10.85
C GLY A 79 -16.71 -7.28 9.46
N VAL A 80 -17.55 -7.92 8.64
CA VAL A 80 -17.23 -8.27 7.25
C VAL A 80 -16.90 -7.02 6.45
N LEU A 81 -17.74 -5.97 6.52
CA LEU A 81 -17.47 -4.72 5.82
C LEU A 81 -16.13 -4.09 6.22
N ILE A 82 -15.85 -4.01 7.53
CA ILE A 82 -14.57 -3.45 8.02
C ILE A 82 -13.39 -4.31 7.56
N SER A 83 -13.54 -5.64 7.51
CA SER A 83 -12.53 -6.53 6.93
C SER A 83 -12.34 -6.29 5.43
N THR A 84 -13.42 -6.10 4.67
CA THR A 84 -13.39 -5.78 3.23
C THR A 84 -12.74 -4.43 2.95
N LEU A 85 -12.80 -3.45 3.86
CA LEU A 85 -12.04 -2.20 3.74
C LEU A 85 -10.52 -2.42 3.68
N GLY A 86 -10.01 -3.57 4.14
CA GLY A 86 -8.60 -3.94 4.00
C GLY A 86 -8.25 -4.57 2.64
N ALA A 87 -9.24 -5.07 1.89
CA ALA A 87 -9.01 -5.87 0.69
C ALA A 87 -8.37 -5.08 -0.47
N PRO A 88 -8.77 -3.83 -0.77
CA PRO A 88 -8.16 -3.08 -1.88
C PRO A 88 -6.66 -2.86 -1.75
N PHE A 89 -6.12 -2.82 -0.53
CA PHE A 89 -4.67 -2.65 -0.31
C PHE A 89 -3.87 -3.95 -0.52
N ILE A 90 -4.52 -5.10 -0.41
CA ILE A 90 -3.94 -6.43 -0.65
C ILE A 90 -4.08 -6.81 -2.14
N LEU A 91 -5.05 -6.21 -2.82
CA LEU A 91 -5.34 -6.47 -4.22
C LEU A 91 -4.23 -5.92 -5.13
N PRO A 92 -3.70 -6.72 -6.05
CA PRO A 92 -2.78 -6.23 -7.08
C PRO A 92 -3.39 -5.09 -7.90
N VAL A 93 -2.61 -4.04 -8.14
CA VAL A 93 -3.15 -2.80 -8.71
C VAL A 93 -3.81 -3.01 -10.07
N ILE A 94 -3.18 -3.82 -10.92
CA ILE A 94 -3.66 -4.14 -12.26
C ILE A 94 -5.03 -4.83 -12.24
N VAL A 95 -5.29 -5.67 -11.22
CA VAL A 95 -6.57 -6.36 -11.06
C VAL A 95 -7.65 -5.34 -10.71
N ALA A 96 -7.37 -4.42 -9.79
CA ALA A 96 -8.34 -3.39 -9.42
C ALA A 96 -8.70 -2.53 -10.64
N VAL A 97 -7.70 -2.15 -11.44
CA VAL A 97 -7.92 -1.38 -12.66
C VAL A 97 -8.80 -2.17 -13.64
N LEU A 98 -8.53 -3.45 -13.83
CA LEU A 98 -9.37 -4.31 -14.68
C LEU A 98 -10.81 -4.39 -14.17
N GLY A 99 -11.01 -4.50 -12.86
CA GLY A 99 -12.34 -4.44 -12.24
C GLY A 99 -13.03 -3.09 -12.45
N LEU A 100 -12.30 -1.99 -12.31
CA LEU A 100 -12.83 -0.65 -12.57
C LEU A 100 -13.16 -0.46 -14.05
N LEU A 101 -12.37 -1.01 -14.97
CA LEU A 101 -12.68 -1.01 -16.40
C LEU A 101 -13.91 -1.84 -16.73
N ALA A 102 -14.11 -2.99 -16.07
CA ALA A 102 -15.32 -3.80 -16.25
C ALA A 102 -16.59 -3.09 -15.76
N VAL A 103 -16.48 -2.18 -14.78
CA VAL A 103 -17.62 -1.40 -14.26
C VAL A 103 -17.81 -0.09 -15.02
N PHE A 104 -16.75 0.72 -15.12
CA PHE A 104 -16.79 2.12 -15.59
C PHE A 104 -16.16 2.32 -16.99
N GLY A 105 -15.61 1.26 -17.59
CA GLY A 105 -15.09 1.31 -18.95
C GLY A 105 -16.19 1.45 -20.01
N ARG A 106 -15.79 1.61 -21.27
CA ARG A 106 -16.72 1.89 -22.37
C ARG A 106 -17.80 0.81 -22.54
N ALA A 107 -17.41 -0.47 -22.49
CA ALA A 107 -18.32 -1.62 -22.48
C ALA A 107 -18.71 -2.06 -21.06
N GLY A 108 -18.48 -1.22 -20.04
CA GLY A 108 -18.74 -1.55 -18.64
C GLY A 108 -20.21 -1.41 -18.26
N TRP A 109 -20.55 -1.93 -17.08
CA TRP A 109 -21.93 -1.94 -16.57
C TRP A 109 -22.55 -0.54 -16.48
N VAL A 110 -21.76 0.47 -16.09
CA VAL A 110 -22.24 1.85 -15.96
C VAL A 110 -22.60 2.43 -17.31
N ASN A 111 -21.70 2.36 -18.30
CA ASN A 111 -21.96 2.90 -19.64
C ASN A 111 -23.06 2.13 -20.38
N SER A 112 -23.14 0.81 -20.18
CA SER A 112 -24.25 0.01 -20.71
C SER A 112 -25.61 0.49 -20.16
N SER A 113 -25.66 0.82 -18.88
CA SER A 113 -26.87 1.36 -18.23
C SER A 113 -27.18 2.79 -18.67
N LEU A 114 -26.18 3.65 -18.82
CA LEU A 114 -26.34 5.02 -19.34
C LEU A 114 -26.86 5.01 -20.78
N GLY A 115 -26.31 4.12 -21.63
CA GLY A 115 -26.77 3.94 -23.01
C GLY A 115 -28.23 3.48 -23.08
N ALA A 116 -28.66 2.56 -22.21
CA ALA A 116 -30.06 2.15 -22.10
C ALA A 116 -31.01 3.30 -21.70
N LEU A 117 -30.48 4.31 -21.01
CA LEU A 117 -31.21 5.52 -20.60
C LEU A 117 -31.05 6.70 -21.58
N GLY A 118 -30.30 6.53 -22.68
CA GLY A 118 -30.01 7.60 -23.65
C GLY A 118 -29.08 8.72 -23.12
N LEU A 119 -28.32 8.44 -22.06
CA LEU A 119 -27.37 9.40 -21.45
C LEU A 119 -25.96 9.27 -22.07
N PRO A 120 -25.14 10.35 -22.04
CA PRO A 120 -23.80 10.34 -22.61
C PRO A 120 -22.85 9.37 -21.88
N GLU A 121 -21.92 8.77 -22.63
CA GLU A 121 -20.91 7.85 -22.11
C GLU A 121 -19.93 8.54 -21.15
N PHE A 122 -19.59 7.83 -20.06
CA PHE A 122 -18.53 8.20 -19.13
C PHE A 122 -17.19 7.60 -19.59
N THR A 123 -16.14 8.43 -19.69
CA THR A 123 -14.79 7.95 -20.03
C THR A 123 -13.94 7.79 -18.77
N ILE A 124 -13.46 6.57 -18.54
CA ILE A 124 -12.55 6.24 -17.43
C ILE A 124 -11.08 6.57 -17.74
N TYR A 125 -10.75 7.03 -18.94
CA TYR A 125 -9.36 7.37 -19.30
C TYR A 125 -9.07 8.84 -19.01
N GLY A 126 -7.92 9.13 -18.40
CA GLY A 126 -7.47 10.46 -17.99
C GLY A 126 -7.57 10.71 -16.48
N LEU A 127 -7.61 11.99 -16.08
CA LEU A 127 -7.58 12.40 -14.68
C LEU A 127 -8.68 11.76 -13.84
N GLN A 128 -9.90 11.71 -14.36
CA GLN A 128 -11.07 11.20 -13.65
C GLN A 128 -10.95 9.71 -13.29
N GLY A 129 -10.40 8.89 -14.20
CA GLY A 129 -10.18 7.47 -13.92
C GLY A 129 -9.04 7.23 -12.96
N VAL A 130 -7.95 7.97 -13.10
CA VAL A 130 -6.81 7.90 -12.17
C VAL A 130 -7.26 8.26 -10.75
N VAL A 131 -8.04 9.35 -10.60
CA VAL A 131 -8.62 9.74 -9.31
C VAL A 131 -9.60 8.69 -8.80
N LEU A 132 -10.49 8.15 -9.65
CA LEU A 132 -11.44 7.10 -9.27
C LEU A 132 -10.72 5.85 -8.74
N ALA A 133 -9.67 5.41 -9.42
CA ALA A 133 -8.84 4.30 -8.99
C ALA A 133 -8.14 4.61 -7.66
N HIS A 134 -7.56 5.80 -7.50
CA HIS A 134 -6.98 6.18 -6.21
C HIS A 134 -8.01 6.23 -5.08
N VAL A 135 -9.24 6.69 -5.33
CA VAL A 135 -10.31 6.66 -4.33
C VAL A 135 -10.66 5.21 -3.97
N PHE A 136 -10.72 4.30 -4.94
CA PHE A 136 -10.93 2.87 -4.70
C PHE A 136 -9.88 2.26 -3.77
N PHE A 137 -8.60 2.58 -3.97
CA PHE A 137 -7.52 2.09 -3.11
C PHE A 137 -7.45 2.79 -1.75
N ASN A 138 -7.62 4.11 -1.73
CA ASN A 138 -7.21 4.93 -0.59
C ASN A 138 -8.36 5.37 0.32
N MET A 139 -9.60 5.46 -0.18
CA MET A 139 -10.76 5.73 0.68
C MET A 139 -10.90 4.69 1.80
N PRO A 140 -10.78 3.36 1.55
CA PRO A 140 -10.88 2.37 2.63
C PRO A 140 -9.80 2.53 3.71
N LEU A 141 -8.58 2.88 3.32
CA LEU A 141 -7.48 3.20 4.24
C LEU A 141 -7.83 4.45 5.08
N ALA A 142 -8.29 5.53 4.44
CA ALA A 142 -8.75 6.73 5.15
C ALA A 142 -9.90 6.41 6.11
N VAL A 143 -10.88 5.60 5.70
CA VAL A 143 -12.00 5.18 6.56
C VAL A 143 -11.47 4.50 7.82
N ARG A 144 -10.47 3.61 7.70
CA ARG A 144 -9.86 2.94 8.86
C ARG A 144 -9.11 3.91 9.78
N MET A 145 -8.29 4.80 9.23
CA MET A 145 -7.54 5.80 10.01
C MET A 145 -8.49 6.73 10.77
N VAL A 146 -9.52 7.21 10.10
CA VAL A 146 -10.50 8.13 10.67
C VAL A 146 -11.41 7.40 11.67
N LEU A 147 -11.82 6.16 11.39
CA LEU A 147 -12.57 5.32 12.34
C LEU A 147 -11.77 5.04 13.62
N GLN A 148 -10.47 4.79 13.50
CA GLN A 148 -9.57 4.62 14.66
C GLN A 148 -9.52 5.88 15.51
N GLY A 149 -9.44 7.06 14.90
CA GLY A 149 -9.46 8.30 15.68
C GLY A 149 -10.80 8.55 16.40
N TRP A 150 -11.92 8.13 15.81
CA TRP A 150 -13.22 8.15 16.50
C TRP A 150 -13.28 7.17 17.67
N GLN A 151 -12.71 5.97 17.50
CA GLN A 151 -12.61 4.96 18.56
C GLN A 151 -11.64 5.37 19.68
N ALA A 152 -10.69 6.25 19.38
CA ALA A 152 -9.75 6.80 20.36
C ALA A 152 -10.39 7.85 21.29
N ILE A 153 -11.57 8.39 20.97
CA ILE A 153 -12.31 9.28 21.87
C ILE A 153 -12.97 8.43 22.97
N PRO A 154 -12.60 8.61 24.25
CA PRO A 154 -13.20 7.85 25.34
C PRO A 154 -14.72 8.00 25.37
N ALA A 155 -15.43 6.89 25.61
CA ALA A 155 -16.88 6.87 25.67
C ALA A 155 -17.45 7.83 26.74
N GLU A 156 -16.68 8.08 27.80
CA GLU A 156 -16.99 8.99 28.89
C GLU A 156 -17.14 10.43 28.40
N ARG A 157 -16.36 10.85 27.39
CA ARG A 157 -16.48 12.20 26.81
C ARG A 157 -17.82 12.41 26.13
N PHE A 158 -18.34 11.38 25.45
CA PHE A 158 -19.67 11.43 24.84
C PHE A 158 -20.79 11.41 25.88
N ARG A 159 -20.62 10.68 27.00
CA ARG A 159 -21.60 10.67 28.10
C ARG A 159 -21.65 12.01 28.83
N LEU A 160 -20.49 12.62 29.08
CA LEU A 160 -20.39 13.95 29.68
C LEU A 160 -21.04 15.01 28.79
N ALA A 161 -20.78 14.97 27.48
CA ALA A 161 -21.44 15.86 26.53
C ALA A 161 -22.97 15.71 26.60
N GLN A 162 -23.49 14.48 26.68
CA GLN A 162 -24.92 14.23 26.84
C GLN A 162 -25.47 14.78 28.17
N SER A 163 -24.76 14.60 29.30
CA SER A 163 -25.22 15.15 30.59
C SER A 163 -25.19 16.67 30.64
N LEU A 164 -24.31 17.31 29.86
CA LEU A 164 -24.26 18.77 29.69
C LEU A 164 -25.28 19.29 28.65
N GLY A 165 -26.12 18.42 28.08
CA GLY A 165 -27.13 18.81 27.10
C GLY A 165 -26.56 19.22 25.74
N PHE A 166 -25.34 18.77 25.38
CA PHE A 166 -24.73 19.11 24.10
C PHE A 166 -25.59 18.66 22.93
N SER A 167 -25.85 19.60 22.01
CA SER A 167 -26.50 19.28 20.74
C SER A 167 -25.55 18.48 19.83
N PRO A 168 -26.04 17.90 18.72
CA PRO A 168 -25.20 17.27 17.71
C PRO A 168 -24.16 18.24 17.10
N ALA A 169 -24.47 19.53 17.03
CA ALA A 169 -23.54 20.55 16.56
C ALA A 169 -22.44 20.82 17.60
N ASP A 170 -22.78 20.82 18.89
CA ASP A 170 -21.81 20.98 19.98
C ASP A 170 -20.87 19.78 20.06
N THR A 171 -21.42 18.57 19.89
CA THR A 171 -20.64 17.33 19.81
C THR A 171 -19.67 17.36 18.63
N LEU A 172 -20.15 17.81 17.45
CA LEU A 172 -19.31 17.98 16.27
C LEU A 172 -18.19 19.00 16.53
N ARG A 173 -18.50 20.16 17.09
CA ARG A 173 -17.54 21.25 17.31
C ARG A 173 -16.48 20.92 18.36
N HIS A 174 -16.87 20.29 19.47
CA HIS A 174 -16.00 20.12 20.63
C HIS A 174 -15.33 18.75 20.75
N LEU A 175 -15.89 17.71 20.11
CA LEU A 175 -15.33 16.36 20.14
C LEU A 175 -14.85 15.88 18.77
N GLU A 176 -15.74 15.89 17.77
CA GLU A 176 -15.42 15.29 16.46
C GLU A 176 -14.48 16.16 15.62
N TRP A 177 -14.67 17.49 15.58
CA TRP A 177 -13.84 18.39 14.76
C TRP A 177 -12.39 18.48 15.26
N PRO A 178 -12.09 18.58 16.56
CA PRO A 178 -10.71 18.51 17.05
C PRO A 178 -10.05 17.17 16.72
N MET A 179 -10.80 16.06 16.81
CA MET A 179 -10.32 14.74 16.40
C MET A 179 -9.98 14.71 14.91
N LEU A 180 -10.90 15.20 14.07
CA LEU A 180 -10.70 15.27 12.62
C LEU A 180 -9.51 16.16 12.27
N ARG A 181 -9.37 17.32 12.90
CA ARG A 181 -8.25 18.23 12.67
C ARG A 181 -6.90 17.61 13.04
N ALA A 182 -6.87 16.67 14.00
CA ALA A 182 -5.67 15.91 14.35
C ALA A 182 -5.37 14.76 13.37
N VAL A 183 -6.40 14.09 12.83
CA VAL A 183 -6.23 12.87 12.01
C VAL A 183 -6.21 13.14 10.50
N LEU A 184 -7.03 14.07 10.00
CA LEU A 184 -7.20 14.31 8.57
C LEU A 184 -5.91 14.77 7.86
N PRO A 185 -5.09 15.68 8.40
CA PRO A 185 -3.84 16.09 7.73
C PRO A 185 -2.88 14.92 7.53
N GLY A 186 -2.72 14.06 8.55
CA GLY A 186 -1.89 12.86 8.47
C GLY A 186 -2.44 11.84 7.46
N ALA A 187 -3.75 11.61 7.45
CA ALA A 187 -4.40 10.73 6.48
C ALA A 187 -4.26 11.24 5.03
N ALA A 188 -4.50 12.53 4.80
CA ALA A 188 -4.38 13.16 3.50
C ALA A 188 -2.94 13.07 2.98
N LEU A 189 -1.95 13.30 3.84
CA LEU A 189 -0.55 13.28 3.44
C LEU A 189 -0.02 11.87 3.18
N VAL A 190 -0.43 10.88 3.96
CA VAL A 190 -0.14 9.46 3.66
C VAL A 190 -0.70 9.07 2.30
N ILE A 191 -1.96 9.42 2.02
CA ILE A 191 -2.60 9.11 0.73
C ILE A 191 -1.95 9.89 -0.41
N PHE A 192 -1.59 11.16 -0.18
CA PHE A 192 -0.86 11.97 -1.15
C PHE A 192 0.45 11.29 -1.55
N VAL A 193 1.26 10.83 -0.59
CA VAL A 193 2.50 10.08 -0.86
C VAL A 193 2.23 8.80 -1.64
N ILE A 194 1.21 8.01 -1.27
CA ILE A 194 0.82 6.80 -2.01
C ILE A 194 0.45 7.13 -3.46
N CYS A 195 -0.25 8.24 -3.68
CA CYS A 195 -0.67 8.69 -5.00
C CYS A 195 0.48 9.25 -5.85
N LEU A 196 1.56 9.78 -5.23
CA LEU A 196 2.76 10.20 -5.95
C LEU A 196 3.48 9.00 -6.57
N THR A 197 3.42 7.84 -5.94
CA THR A 197 4.12 6.61 -6.37
C THR A 197 3.21 5.62 -7.10
N SER A 198 2.19 6.13 -7.81
CA SER A 198 1.13 5.32 -8.43
C SER A 198 1.38 5.06 -9.93
N PHE A 199 2.45 4.34 -10.23
CA PHE A 199 2.81 3.98 -11.61
C PHE A 199 1.73 3.18 -12.35
N ALA A 200 1.29 2.06 -11.78
CA ALA A 200 0.44 1.10 -12.49
C ALA A 200 -0.92 1.68 -12.89
N VAL A 201 -1.50 2.54 -12.05
CA VAL A 201 -2.75 3.25 -12.36
C VAL A 201 -2.54 4.24 -13.51
N ALA A 202 -1.45 5.02 -13.48
CA ALA A 202 -1.15 5.98 -14.53
C ALA A 202 -0.87 5.30 -15.88
N LEU A 203 -0.11 4.19 -15.88
CA LEU A 203 0.21 3.41 -17.08
C LEU A 203 -1.05 2.87 -17.79
N THR A 204 -2.09 2.53 -17.04
CA THR A 204 -3.27 1.84 -17.55
C THR A 204 -4.46 2.77 -17.81
N LEU A 205 -4.66 3.78 -16.97
CA LEU A 205 -5.79 4.72 -17.05
C LEU A 205 -5.38 6.12 -17.54
N GLY A 206 -4.09 6.40 -17.73
CA GLY A 206 -3.58 7.73 -18.06
C GLY A 206 -4.14 8.36 -19.35
N GLY A 207 -4.66 7.58 -20.30
CA GLY A 207 -5.48 8.11 -21.41
C GLY A 207 -4.78 9.08 -22.39
N GLY A 208 -3.48 9.34 -22.27
CA GLY A 208 -2.68 10.11 -23.21
C GLY A 208 -1.66 11.07 -22.57
N PRO A 209 -0.92 11.87 -23.38
CA PRO A 209 0.20 12.72 -22.92
C PRO A 209 -0.20 13.81 -21.91
N ARG A 210 -1.47 14.21 -21.90
CA ARG A 210 -2.00 15.22 -20.98
C ARG A 210 -2.18 14.69 -19.54
N ALA A 211 -2.13 13.38 -19.35
CA ALA A 211 -2.33 12.71 -18.07
C ALA A 211 -1.20 11.71 -17.77
N THR A 212 0.03 12.07 -18.18
CA THR A 212 1.27 11.38 -17.83
C THR A 212 1.75 11.84 -16.45
N THR A 213 2.06 10.89 -15.56
CA THR A 213 2.72 11.15 -14.28
C THR A 213 4.24 11.15 -14.43
N ILE A 214 4.97 11.68 -13.46
CA ILE A 214 6.45 11.61 -13.45
C ILE A 214 6.91 10.14 -13.51
N GLU A 215 6.25 9.25 -12.79
CA GLU A 215 6.55 7.81 -12.82
C GLU A 215 6.40 7.20 -14.22
N LEU A 216 5.32 7.52 -14.92
CA LEU A 216 5.15 7.08 -16.30
C LEU A 216 6.17 7.71 -17.25
N ALA A 217 6.53 8.98 -17.04
CA ALA A 217 7.54 9.67 -17.83
C ALA A 217 8.95 9.08 -17.63
N ILE A 218 9.32 8.68 -16.40
CA ILE A 218 10.56 7.95 -16.11
C ILE A 218 10.57 6.62 -16.88
N TYR A 219 9.46 5.88 -16.84
CA TYR A 219 9.32 4.63 -17.57
C TYR A 219 9.47 4.82 -19.08
N GLN A 220 8.85 5.87 -19.64
CA GLN A 220 8.93 6.16 -21.07
C GLN A 220 10.34 6.56 -21.51
N ALA A 221 10.94 7.51 -20.80
CA ALA A 221 12.30 7.98 -21.06
C ALA A 221 13.31 6.81 -21.00
N LEU A 222 13.18 5.92 -20.02
CA LEU A 222 14.11 4.80 -19.87
C LEU A 222 13.86 3.67 -20.88
N ARG A 223 12.61 3.25 -21.06
CA ARG A 223 12.29 2.00 -21.77
C ARG A 223 12.06 2.16 -23.26
N PHE A 224 11.51 3.30 -23.67
CA PHE A 224 11.14 3.57 -25.07
C PHE A 224 12.12 4.54 -25.72
N ASP A 225 12.42 5.66 -25.05
CA ASP A 225 13.27 6.71 -25.65
C ASP A 225 14.76 6.47 -25.38
N PHE A 226 15.10 5.63 -24.40
CA PHE A 226 16.47 5.40 -23.91
C PHE A 226 17.22 6.70 -23.55
N ASP A 227 16.49 7.74 -23.15
CA ASP A 227 17.03 9.02 -22.66
C ASP A 227 17.37 8.90 -21.17
N LEU A 228 18.58 8.39 -20.90
CA LEU A 228 19.08 8.17 -19.55
C LEU A 228 19.19 9.47 -18.71
N PRO A 229 19.69 10.59 -19.27
CA PRO A 229 19.70 11.86 -18.54
C PRO A 229 18.30 12.33 -18.12
N THR A 230 17.32 12.30 -19.03
CA THR A 230 15.94 12.70 -18.68
C THR A 230 15.33 11.76 -17.64
N ALA A 231 15.52 10.45 -17.78
CA ALA A 231 15.08 9.47 -16.78
C ALA A 231 15.71 9.74 -15.39
N ALA A 232 17.00 10.09 -15.35
CA ALA A 232 17.70 10.42 -14.12
C ALA A 232 17.18 11.70 -13.46
N ARG A 233 16.98 12.77 -14.24
CA ARG A 233 16.40 14.04 -13.78
C ARG A 233 15.02 13.84 -13.16
N LEU A 234 14.13 13.14 -13.88
CA LEU A 234 12.76 12.88 -13.40
C LEU A 234 12.74 11.98 -12.16
N ALA A 235 13.62 10.98 -12.08
CA ALA A 235 13.73 10.11 -10.91
C ALA A 235 14.26 10.86 -9.66
N LEU A 236 15.25 11.74 -9.82
CA LEU A 236 15.73 12.60 -8.72
C LEU A 236 14.66 13.59 -8.27
N LEU A 237 13.91 14.16 -9.21
CA LEU A 237 12.76 15.02 -8.91
C LEU A 237 11.68 14.26 -8.13
N GLN A 238 11.31 13.05 -8.59
CA GLN A 238 10.36 12.18 -7.90
C GLN A 238 10.84 11.83 -6.47
N PHE A 239 12.11 11.49 -6.30
CA PHE A 239 12.70 11.24 -4.99
C PHE A 239 12.60 12.46 -4.08
N ALA A 240 12.93 13.65 -4.58
CA ALA A 240 12.84 14.89 -3.82
C ALA A 240 11.39 15.19 -3.39
N LEU A 241 10.40 14.95 -4.26
CA LEU A 241 8.98 15.11 -3.95
C LEU A 241 8.52 14.14 -2.85
N CYS A 242 8.87 12.85 -2.96
CA CYS A 242 8.54 11.85 -1.95
C CYS A 242 9.20 12.14 -0.60
N ALA A 243 10.49 12.52 -0.61
CA ALA A 243 11.22 12.90 0.59
C ALA A 243 10.61 14.14 1.25
N ALA A 244 10.27 15.19 0.48
CA ALA A 244 9.64 16.39 1.00
C ALA A 244 8.26 16.09 1.62
N ALA A 245 7.44 15.29 0.94
CA ALA A 245 6.12 14.89 1.44
C ALA A 245 6.22 14.04 2.72
N TYR A 246 7.19 13.12 2.80
CA TYR A 246 7.46 12.34 4.01
C TYR A 246 7.93 13.21 5.19
N LEU A 247 8.87 14.14 4.95
CA LEU A 247 9.34 15.08 5.97
C LEU A 247 8.19 15.97 6.47
N LEU A 248 7.33 16.44 5.57
CA LEU A 248 6.12 17.17 5.95
C LEU A 248 5.18 16.31 6.81
N ALA A 249 5.07 15.00 6.52
CA ALA A 249 4.22 14.08 7.26
C ALA A 249 4.66 13.96 8.71
N THR A 250 5.97 13.81 8.92
CA THR A 250 6.53 13.73 10.28
C THR A 250 6.34 15.01 11.09
N ARG A 251 6.25 16.19 10.44
CA ARG A 251 6.03 17.48 11.12
C ARG A 251 4.55 17.79 11.40
N LEU A 252 3.64 17.38 10.53
CA LEU A 252 2.20 17.70 10.65
C LEU A 252 1.41 16.69 11.50
N THR A 253 1.96 15.51 11.76
CA THR A 253 1.25 14.49 12.54
C THR A 253 1.23 14.87 14.02
N LEU A 254 0.15 15.52 14.46
CA LEU A 254 -0.05 15.87 15.86
C LEU A 254 -0.45 14.63 16.67
N PRO A 255 0.09 14.42 17.89
CA PRO A 255 -0.39 13.40 18.79
C PRO A 255 -1.89 13.63 19.07
N SER A 256 -2.73 12.64 18.77
CA SER A 256 -4.15 12.70 19.12
C SER A 256 -4.30 12.59 20.64
N SER A 257 -4.44 13.72 21.33
CA SER A 257 -4.57 13.77 22.79
C SER A 257 -6.05 13.77 23.21
N PHE A 258 -6.66 12.59 23.24
CA PHE A 258 -7.92 12.37 23.96
C PHE A 258 -7.72 11.80 25.37
N GLY A 259 -6.47 11.60 25.79
CA GLY A 259 -6.13 11.02 27.09
C GLY A 259 -6.60 9.57 27.25
N ALA A 260 -6.26 8.94 28.37
CA ALA A 260 -6.76 7.62 28.71
C ALA A 260 -8.23 7.70 29.18
N GLY A 261 -9.09 6.84 28.63
CA GLY A 261 -10.44 6.61 29.15
C GLY A 261 -10.46 5.58 30.28
N GLN A 262 -11.61 5.39 30.92
CA GLN A 262 -11.79 4.33 31.94
C GLN A 262 -12.10 2.95 31.32
N GLY A 263 -11.88 2.80 30.01
CA GLY A 263 -12.14 1.55 29.29
C GLY A 263 -13.63 1.20 29.14
N ARG A 264 -14.56 2.14 29.36
CA ARG A 264 -15.99 1.84 29.24
C ARG A 264 -16.39 1.63 27.78
N ALA A 265 -17.18 0.59 27.55
CA ALA A 265 -17.79 0.37 26.24
C ALA A 265 -18.77 1.51 25.90
N GLY A 266 -18.61 2.07 24.70
CA GLY A 266 -19.47 3.13 24.18
C GLY A 266 -18.85 3.78 22.94
N GLY A 267 -19.64 4.59 22.23
CA GLY A 267 -19.20 5.31 21.04
C GLY A 267 -20.05 6.57 20.86
N PRO A 268 -19.86 7.31 19.76
CA PRO A 268 -20.69 8.48 19.47
C PRO A 268 -22.18 8.11 19.44
N PRO A 269 -23.08 8.98 19.94
CA PRO A 269 -24.51 8.72 19.94
C PRO A 269 -25.01 8.43 18.52
N ALA A 270 -25.92 7.47 18.39
CA ALA A 270 -26.49 7.05 17.12
C ALA A 270 -27.90 7.66 16.94
N PRO A 271 -28.06 8.82 16.27
CA PRO A 271 -29.35 9.49 16.16
C PRO A 271 -30.34 8.67 15.33
N GLY A 272 -31.64 8.72 15.69
CA GLY A 272 -32.72 8.10 14.92
C GLY A 272 -33.11 8.89 13.65
N GLY A 273 -34.21 8.49 13.02
CA GLY A 273 -34.84 9.22 11.90
C GLY A 273 -34.02 9.25 10.61
N TRP A 274 -34.12 10.35 9.86
CA TRP A 274 -33.46 10.55 8.55
C TRP A 274 -31.93 10.38 8.60
N ARG A 275 -31.30 10.70 9.74
CA ARG A 275 -29.85 10.52 9.94
C ARG A 275 -29.43 9.06 9.92
N ARG A 276 -30.32 8.13 10.28
CA ARG A 276 -30.08 6.70 10.10
C ARG A 276 -30.07 6.33 8.62
N GLY A 277 -30.95 6.92 7.82
CA GLY A 277 -30.97 6.77 6.37
C GLY A 277 -29.66 7.24 5.74
N VAL A 278 -29.18 8.43 6.11
CA VAL A 278 -27.90 8.96 5.62
C VAL A 278 -26.73 8.05 5.97
N ASP A 279 -26.65 7.56 7.20
CA ASP A 279 -25.60 6.62 7.62
C ASP A 279 -25.68 5.31 6.83
N ALA A 280 -26.89 4.79 6.59
CA ALA A 280 -27.10 3.58 5.81
C ALA A 280 -26.68 3.76 4.34
N VAL A 281 -27.05 4.89 3.72
CA VAL A 281 -26.67 5.22 2.34
C VAL A 281 -25.15 5.37 2.21
N ALA A 282 -24.50 6.09 3.13
CA ALA A 282 -23.04 6.23 3.10
C ALA A 282 -22.32 4.88 3.21
N ILE A 283 -22.78 4.00 4.11
CA ILE A 283 -22.24 2.64 4.28
C ILE A 283 -22.51 1.78 3.03
N ALA A 284 -23.73 1.83 2.48
CA ALA A 284 -24.11 1.05 1.32
C ALA A 284 -23.34 1.46 0.05
N LEU A 285 -23.22 2.77 -0.20
CA LEU A 285 -22.44 3.29 -1.33
C LEU A 285 -20.96 2.92 -1.22
N ALA A 286 -20.36 3.05 -0.04
CA ALA A 286 -18.97 2.65 0.18
C ALA A 286 -18.77 1.13 -0.01
N GLY A 287 -19.70 0.32 0.52
CA GLY A 287 -19.68 -1.13 0.35
C GLY A 287 -19.82 -1.53 -1.11
N LEU A 288 -20.76 -0.94 -1.85
CA LEU A 288 -20.97 -1.20 -3.27
C LEU A 288 -19.76 -0.77 -4.10
N PHE A 289 -19.22 0.42 -3.85
CA PHE A 289 -18.05 0.93 -4.57
C PHE A 289 -16.82 0.02 -4.46
N ILE A 290 -16.63 -0.64 -3.30
CA ILE A 290 -15.55 -1.60 -3.10
C ILE A 290 -15.89 -2.98 -3.68
N ALA A 291 -17.12 -3.45 -3.49
CA ALA A 291 -17.53 -4.79 -3.90
C ALA A 291 -17.69 -4.94 -5.42
N LEU A 292 -18.16 -3.89 -6.11
CA LEU A 292 -18.55 -3.97 -7.52
C LEU A 292 -17.37 -4.28 -8.46
N PRO A 293 -16.21 -3.60 -8.37
CA PRO A 293 -15.04 -3.95 -9.19
C PRO A 293 -14.51 -5.35 -8.90
N LEU A 294 -14.53 -5.78 -7.63
CA LEU A 294 -14.10 -7.13 -7.24
C LEU A 294 -15.02 -8.20 -7.85
N LEU A 295 -16.34 -7.99 -7.76
CA LEU A 295 -17.33 -8.87 -8.36
C LEU A 295 -17.17 -8.90 -9.88
N ALA A 296 -16.93 -7.76 -10.52
CA ALA A 296 -16.74 -7.68 -11.96
C ALA A 296 -15.53 -8.49 -12.43
N VAL A 297 -14.40 -8.45 -11.70
CA VAL A 297 -13.23 -9.30 -12.01
C VAL A 297 -13.57 -10.78 -11.89
N VAL A 298 -14.29 -11.17 -10.83
CA VAL A 298 -14.69 -12.57 -10.63
C VAL A 298 -15.59 -13.04 -11.77
N LEU A 299 -16.62 -12.27 -12.11
CA LEU A 299 -17.55 -12.62 -13.18
C LEU A 299 -16.89 -12.65 -14.56
N ALA A 300 -16.01 -11.70 -14.86
CA ALA A 300 -15.30 -11.64 -16.13
C ALA A 300 -14.19 -12.70 -16.26
N GLY A 301 -13.55 -13.07 -15.16
CA GLY A 301 -12.43 -14.01 -15.16
C GLY A 301 -12.84 -15.48 -15.07
N LEU A 302 -14.00 -15.80 -14.48
CA LEU A 302 -14.41 -17.19 -14.23
C LEU A 302 -14.54 -18.04 -15.52
N PRO A 303 -15.12 -17.54 -16.63
CA PRO A 303 -15.33 -18.35 -17.83
C PRO A 303 -14.04 -18.84 -18.49
N GLY A 304 -12.98 -18.02 -18.47
CA GLY A 304 -11.73 -18.31 -19.18
C GLY A 304 -10.63 -18.97 -18.34
N LEU A 305 -10.91 -19.39 -17.10
CA LEU A 305 -9.91 -20.04 -16.23
C LEU A 305 -9.40 -21.37 -16.80
N GLY A 306 -10.26 -22.13 -17.50
CA GLY A 306 -9.90 -23.42 -18.09
C GLY A 306 -8.99 -23.30 -19.32
N ASP A 307 -9.09 -22.19 -20.04
CA ASP A 307 -8.43 -21.98 -21.34
C ASP A 307 -7.16 -21.09 -21.22
N LEU A 308 -6.63 -20.94 -20.01
CA LEU A 308 -5.46 -20.09 -19.78
C LEU A 308 -4.22 -20.63 -20.49
N PRO A 309 -3.53 -19.79 -21.30
CA PRO A 309 -2.33 -20.22 -22.00
C PRO A 309 -1.21 -20.56 -21.03
N VAL A 310 -0.31 -21.47 -21.43
CA VAL A 310 0.83 -21.93 -20.61
C VAL A 310 1.69 -20.77 -20.08
N GLN A 311 1.80 -19.68 -20.83
CA GLN A 311 2.53 -18.48 -20.47
C GLN A 311 2.00 -17.84 -19.17
N VAL A 312 0.69 -17.90 -18.94
CA VAL A 312 0.05 -17.38 -17.71
C VAL A 312 0.49 -18.20 -16.50
N TRP A 313 0.53 -19.52 -16.62
CA TRP A 313 1.00 -20.41 -15.56
C TRP A 313 2.48 -20.24 -15.25
N GLN A 314 3.31 -20.05 -16.28
CA GLN A 314 4.74 -19.74 -16.09
C GLN A 314 4.94 -18.39 -15.38
N ALA A 315 4.20 -17.36 -15.80
CA ALA A 315 4.24 -16.04 -15.15
C ALA A 315 3.74 -16.11 -13.70
N ALA A 316 2.71 -16.93 -13.42
CA ALA A 316 2.22 -17.20 -12.07
C ALA A 316 3.29 -17.87 -11.19
N GLY A 317 4.01 -18.86 -11.73
CA GLY A 317 5.12 -19.51 -11.04
C GLY A 317 6.25 -18.54 -10.68
N ARG A 318 6.62 -17.65 -11.62
CA ARG A 318 7.61 -16.57 -11.36
C ARG A 318 7.12 -15.61 -10.29
N SER A 319 5.86 -15.19 -10.33
CA SER A 319 5.27 -14.31 -9.31
C SER A 319 5.26 -14.96 -7.92
N LEU A 320 4.94 -16.25 -7.81
CA LEU A 320 5.02 -17.00 -6.56
C LEU A 320 6.46 -17.06 -6.03
N ALA A 321 7.43 -17.34 -6.90
CA ALA A 321 8.85 -17.39 -6.53
C ALA A 321 9.36 -16.03 -6.04
N VAL A 322 9.06 -14.95 -6.77
CA VAL A 322 9.41 -13.57 -6.38
C VAL A 322 8.74 -13.19 -5.06
N ALA A 323 7.43 -13.44 -4.92
CA ALA A 323 6.70 -13.14 -3.70
C ALA A 323 7.26 -13.89 -2.49
N GLY A 324 7.54 -15.19 -2.63
CA GLY A 324 8.14 -16.01 -1.56
C GLY A 324 9.53 -15.51 -1.16
N ALA A 325 10.41 -15.27 -2.13
CA ALA A 325 11.78 -14.80 -1.88
C ALA A 325 11.81 -13.39 -1.25
N SER A 326 11.00 -12.45 -1.76
CA SER A 326 10.87 -11.11 -1.17
C SER A 326 10.34 -11.16 0.24
N THR A 327 9.35 -12.03 0.51
CA THR A 327 8.77 -12.20 1.84
C THR A 327 9.78 -12.74 2.83
N ALA A 328 10.53 -13.77 2.45
CA ALA A 328 11.58 -14.33 3.30
C ALA A 328 12.66 -13.29 3.62
N LEU A 329 13.14 -12.55 2.62
CA LEU A 329 14.14 -11.49 2.79
C LEU A 329 13.62 -10.34 3.67
N CYS A 330 12.42 -9.85 3.39
CA CYS A 330 11.79 -8.76 4.12
C CYS A 330 11.51 -9.12 5.59
N ILE A 331 10.90 -10.29 5.86
CA ILE A 331 10.56 -10.69 7.23
C ILE A 331 11.82 -10.95 8.05
N SER A 332 12.85 -11.52 7.45
CA SER A 332 14.16 -11.70 8.11
C SER A 332 14.76 -10.34 8.49
N ALA A 333 14.77 -9.39 7.55
CA ALA A 333 15.25 -8.03 7.77
C ALA A 333 14.42 -7.28 8.83
N ALA A 334 13.09 -7.34 8.73
CA ALA A 334 12.16 -6.66 9.61
C ALA A 334 12.27 -7.19 11.05
N LEU A 335 12.32 -8.50 11.23
CA LEU A 335 12.48 -9.13 12.55
C LEU A 335 13.81 -8.72 13.19
N LEU A 336 14.89 -8.76 12.42
CA LEU A 336 16.24 -8.41 12.90
C LEU A 336 16.32 -6.94 13.33
N LEU A 337 15.78 -6.02 12.53
CA LEU A 337 15.71 -4.60 12.87
C LEU A 337 14.74 -4.33 14.04
N ALA A 338 13.59 -5.01 14.11
CA ALA A 338 12.61 -4.87 15.18
C ALA A 338 13.19 -5.30 16.54
N LEU A 339 13.89 -6.45 16.59
CA LEU A 339 14.56 -6.92 17.80
C LEU A 339 15.74 -6.01 18.20
N ALA A 340 16.44 -5.41 17.23
CA ALA A 340 17.48 -4.43 17.50
C ALA A 340 16.90 -3.10 18.04
N ALA A 341 15.78 -2.63 17.47
CA ALA A 341 15.07 -1.43 17.89
C ALA A 341 14.44 -1.58 19.30
N ALA A 342 13.98 -2.79 19.64
CA ALA A 342 13.41 -3.10 20.94
C ALA A 342 14.37 -2.86 22.12
N ARG A 343 15.68 -2.79 21.83
CA ARG A 343 16.74 -2.54 22.83
C ARG A 343 17.00 -1.05 23.10
N GLY A 344 16.14 -0.16 22.61
CA GLY A 344 16.23 1.28 22.87
C GLY A 344 17.13 2.06 21.90
N ARG A 345 17.57 1.45 20.79
CA ARG A 345 18.33 2.13 19.74
C ARG A 345 17.39 2.71 18.68
N GLY A 346 17.60 3.97 18.30
CA GLY A 346 16.78 4.66 17.29
C GLY A 346 17.13 4.33 15.84
N TRP A 347 18.42 4.07 15.55
CA TRP A 347 18.88 3.84 14.17
C TRP A 347 18.26 2.63 13.44
N PRO A 348 17.89 1.50 14.10
CA PRO A 348 17.27 0.39 13.36
C PRO A 348 15.87 0.76 12.86
N ALA A 349 15.15 1.61 13.60
CA ALA A 349 13.86 2.13 13.15
C ALA A 349 14.04 3.07 11.95
N LEU A 350 15.06 3.94 11.99
CA LEU A 350 15.40 4.79 10.84
C LEU A 350 15.73 3.94 9.61
N ALA A 351 16.60 2.94 9.75
CA ALA A 351 16.99 2.03 8.67
C ALA A 351 15.79 1.30 8.04
N ALA A 352 14.84 0.83 8.86
CA ALA A 352 13.62 0.19 8.38
C ALA A 352 12.67 1.13 7.61
N THR A 353 12.74 2.44 7.88
CA THR A 353 11.90 3.45 7.20
C THR A 353 12.56 4.09 5.97
N LEU A 354 13.88 3.94 5.79
CA LEU A 354 14.62 4.53 4.66
C LEU A 354 14.01 4.23 3.29
N PRO A 355 13.54 3.00 2.98
CA PRO A 355 12.97 2.70 1.67
C PRO A 355 11.71 3.50 1.33
N LEU A 356 11.00 4.08 2.31
CA LEU A 356 9.82 4.92 2.05
C LEU A 356 10.13 6.21 1.28
N ALA A 357 11.39 6.66 1.29
CA ALA A 357 11.80 7.88 0.61
C ALA A 357 11.88 7.70 -0.92
N ALA A 358 12.03 6.46 -1.42
CA ALA A 358 12.18 6.19 -2.83
C ALA A 358 11.03 5.32 -3.35
N SER A 359 10.58 5.59 -4.58
CA SER A 359 9.61 4.72 -5.24
C SER A 359 10.30 3.53 -5.91
N SER A 360 9.51 2.50 -6.26
CA SER A 360 9.98 1.32 -6.98
C SER A 360 10.64 1.70 -8.31
N LEU A 361 10.08 2.65 -9.05
CA LEU A 361 10.68 3.12 -10.29
C LEU A 361 11.94 3.94 -10.06
N VAL A 362 12.03 4.80 -9.05
CA VAL A 362 13.27 5.55 -8.78
C VAL A 362 14.43 4.60 -8.47
N LEU A 363 14.20 3.63 -7.57
CA LEU A 363 15.20 2.61 -7.26
C LEU A 363 15.51 1.73 -8.48
N GLY A 364 14.48 1.35 -9.23
CA GLY A 364 14.60 0.55 -10.43
C GLY A 364 15.44 1.24 -11.51
N THR A 365 15.16 2.51 -11.81
CA THR A 365 15.90 3.31 -12.80
C THR A 365 17.35 3.50 -12.37
N GLY A 366 17.62 3.85 -11.12
CA GLY A 366 19.01 4.02 -10.66
C GLY A 366 19.80 2.71 -10.67
N LEU A 367 19.18 1.57 -10.30
CA LEU A 367 19.80 0.25 -10.46
C LEU A 367 19.98 -0.12 -11.93
N PHE A 368 19.05 0.24 -12.80
CA PHE A 368 19.15 -0.04 -14.23
C PHE A 368 20.37 0.67 -14.81
N LEU A 369 20.55 1.96 -14.52
CA LEU A 369 21.71 2.73 -14.97
C LEU A 369 23.03 2.16 -14.44
N LEU A 370 23.04 1.67 -13.19
CA LEU A 370 24.23 1.08 -12.57
C LEU A 370 24.59 -0.28 -13.19
N LEU A 371 23.60 -1.09 -13.54
CA LEU A 371 23.80 -2.50 -13.94
C LEU A 371 23.89 -2.69 -15.46
N GLN A 372 23.18 -1.87 -16.25
CA GLN A 372 23.13 -1.97 -17.71
C GLN A 372 24.51 -2.03 -18.39
N PRO A 373 25.57 -1.32 -17.93
CA PRO A 373 26.89 -1.41 -18.56
C PRO A 373 27.56 -2.78 -18.41
N TYR A 374 27.19 -3.56 -17.39
CA TYR A 374 27.88 -4.80 -17.02
C TYR A 374 27.06 -6.04 -17.34
N VAL A 375 25.73 -5.97 -17.24
CA VAL A 375 24.85 -7.14 -17.35
C VAL A 375 23.57 -6.76 -18.10
N ARG A 376 23.01 -7.71 -18.86
CA ARG A 376 21.72 -7.53 -19.53
C ARG A 376 20.61 -7.33 -18.48
N PRO A 377 19.87 -6.21 -18.52
CA PRO A 377 18.83 -5.92 -17.52
C PRO A 377 17.79 -7.04 -17.35
N SER A 378 17.40 -7.73 -18.43
CA SER A 378 16.41 -8.82 -18.37
C SER A 378 16.82 -10.01 -17.50
N SER A 379 18.10 -10.40 -17.53
CA SER A 379 18.61 -11.48 -16.66
C SER A 379 18.55 -11.14 -15.17
N LEU A 380 18.54 -9.86 -14.83
CA LEU A 380 18.46 -9.38 -13.45
C LEU A 380 17.04 -8.98 -13.03
N ALA A 381 16.05 -9.13 -13.91
CA ALA A 381 14.68 -8.71 -13.65
C ALA A 381 14.09 -9.32 -12.36
N LEU A 382 14.18 -10.64 -12.19
CA LEU A 382 13.64 -11.31 -11.01
C LEU A 382 14.45 -11.01 -9.74
N PRO A 383 15.80 -11.13 -9.70
CA PRO A 383 16.58 -10.79 -8.51
C PRO A 383 16.40 -9.33 -8.05
N VAL A 384 16.42 -8.37 -8.99
CA VAL A 384 16.23 -6.95 -8.67
C VAL A 384 14.82 -6.70 -8.12
N THR A 385 13.80 -7.30 -8.74
CA THR A 385 12.41 -7.22 -8.23
C THR A 385 12.32 -7.81 -6.82
N VAL A 386 12.99 -8.94 -6.55
CA VAL A 386 12.98 -9.56 -5.21
C VAL A 386 13.52 -8.60 -4.15
N VAL A 387 14.67 -7.98 -4.41
CA VAL A 387 15.36 -7.07 -3.49
C VAL A 387 14.57 -5.79 -3.28
N ILE A 388 14.08 -5.16 -4.36
CA ILE A 388 13.32 -3.91 -4.23
C ILE A 388 11.97 -4.16 -3.55
N ASN A 389 11.25 -5.22 -3.89
CA ASN A 389 9.99 -5.55 -3.22
C ASN A 389 10.19 -5.83 -1.73
N ALA A 390 11.28 -6.52 -1.36
CA ALA A 390 11.62 -6.73 0.03
C ALA A 390 11.92 -5.41 0.77
N ALA A 391 12.70 -4.52 0.15
CA ALA A 391 13.05 -3.22 0.71
C ALA A 391 11.82 -2.32 0.87
N LEU A 392 10.94 -2.23 -0.14
CA LEU A 392 9.75 -1.38 -0.09
C LEU A 392 8.67 -1.92 0.86
N ALA A 393 8.61 -3.24 1.07
CA ALA A 393 7.68 -3.84 2.02
C ALA A 393 8.19 -3.82 3.47
N LEU A 394 9.50 -3.61 3.67
CA LEU A 394 10.16 -3.58 4.99
C LEU A 394 9.54 -2.62 6.01
N PRO A 395 9.19 -1.37 5.66
CA PRO A 395 8.60 -0.42 6.61
C PRO A 395 7.26 -0.91 7.16
N PHE A 396 6.45 -1.59 6.34
CA PHE A 396 5.16 -2.14 6.74
C PHE A 396 5.33 -3.33 7.68
N ALA A 397 6.20 -4.26 7.33
CA ALA A 397 6.53 -5.40 8.19
C ALA A 397 7.14 -4.94 9.54
N PHE A 398 8.06 -3.98 9.50
CA PHE A 398 8.67 -3.41 10.69
C PHE A 398 7.64 -2.73 11.59
N ARG A 399 6.69 -1.96 11.03
CA ARG A 399 5.64 -1.29 11.82
C ARG A 399 4.71 -2.27 12.53
N ILE A 400 4.53 -3.48 12.00
CA ILE A 400 3.77 -4.56 12.64
C ILE A 400 4.61 -5.24 13.74
N LEU A 401 5.88 -5.53 13.46
CA LEU A 401 6.74 -6.32 14.35
C LEU A 401 7.41 -5.53 15.49
N ALA A 402 7.73 -4.25 15.26
CA ALA A 402 8.45 -3.40 16.22
C ALA A 402 7.73 -3.21 17.57
N PRO A 403 6.42 -2.89 17.64
CA PRO A 403 5.73 -2.75 18.93
C PRO A 403 5.69 -4.07 19.72
N GLU A 404 5.44 -5.19 19.03
CA GLU A 404 5.40 -6.52 19.63
C GLU A 404 6.79 -6.95 20.13
N ALA A 405 7.84 -6.66 19.35
CA ALA A 405 9.23 -6.91 19.76
C ALA A 405 9.65 -6.09 20.99
N ARG A 406 9.15 -4.85 21.11
CA ARG A 406 9.37 -3.99 22.29
C ARG A 406 8.70 -4.55 23.53
N SER A 407 7.43 -4.97 23.45
CA SER A 407 6.72 -5.63 24.56
C SER A 407 7.44 -6.91 24.96
N LEU A 408 7.80 -7.75 23.99
CA LEU A 408 8.55 -8.98 24.26
C LEU A 408 9.88 -8.70 25.00
N TYR A 409 10.57 -7.64 24.61
CA TYR A 409 11.82 -7.25 25.27
C TYR A 409 11.60 -6.69 26.67
N SER A 410 10.59 -5.85 26.91
CA SER A 410 10.29 -5.34 28.27
C SER A 410 9.90 -6.47 29.22
N ASP A 411 9.09 -7.42 28.74
CA ASP A 411 8.39 -8.38 29.60
C ASP A 411 9.29 -9.57 29.94
N TYR A 412 10.07 -10.07 28.97
CA TYR A 412 10.79 -11.35 29.12
C TYR A 412 12.32 -11.21 29.21
N ASN A 413 12.92 -10.06 28.90
CA ASN A 413 14.38 -9.97 28.79
C ASN A 413 15.12 -10.22 30.12
N ARG A 414 14.57 -9.77 31.26
CA ARG A 414 15.18 -10.01 32.58
C ARG A 414 15.13 -11.50 32.95
N LEU A 415 13.97 -12.12 32.74
CA LEU A 415 13.75 -13.55 33.01
C LEU A 415 14.61 -14.45 32.12
N SER A 416 14.69 -14.17 30.82
CA SER A 416 15.53 -14.96 29.91
C SER A 416 17.01 -14.89 30.29
N ARG A 417 17.47 -13.75 30.83
CA ARG A 417 18.85 -13.58 31.30
C ARG A 417 19.11 -14.30 32.62
N SER A 418 18.17 -14.29 33.57
CA SER A 418 18.32 -15.02 34.84
C SER A 418 18.34 -16.54 34.63
N LEU A 419 17.62 -17.04 33.62
CA LEU A 419 17.62 -18.46 33.23
C LEU A 419 18.84 -18.86 32.37
N GLY A 420 19.79 -17.94 32.11
CA GLY A 420 20.98 -18.23 31.31
C GLY A 420 20.67 -18.66 29.87
N MET A 421 19.52 -18.25 29.32
CA MET A 421 19.09 -18.72 27.99
C MET A 421 20.08 -18.29 26.91
N THR A 422 20.52 -19.26 26.10
CA THR A 422 21.30 -18.98 24.91
C THR A 422 20.47 -18.21 23.87
N PRO A 423 21.10 -17.51 22.90
CA PRO A 423 20.38 -16.67 21.94
C PRO A 423 19.45 -17.49 21.06
N TRP A 424 19.89 -18.69 20.70
CA TRP A 424 19.08 -19.64 19.95
C TRP A 424 17.91 -20.17 20.78
N ALA A 425 18.13 -20.53 22.05
CA ALA A 425 17.05 -20.93 22.94
C ALA A 425 16.02 -19.81 23.12
N ARG A 426 16.48 -18.56 23.30
CA ARG A 426 15.58 -17.40 23.40
C ARG A 426 14.82 -17.16 22.10
N ALA A 427 15.47 -17.27 20.95
CA ALA A 427 14.81 -17.11 19.65
C ALA A 427 13.73 -18.17 19.43
N ARG A 428 14.04 -19.44 19.70
CA ARG A 428 13.15 -20.58 19.49
C ARG A 428 11.99 -20.64 20.50
N TRP A 429 12.24 -20.38 21.77
CA TRP A 429 11.27 -20.62 22.86
C TRP A 429 10.52 -19.36 23.31
N VAL A 430 11.07 -18.17 23.08
CA VAL A 430 10.45 -16.91 23.54
C VAL A 430 10.02 -16.05 22.37
N VAL A 431 10.95 -15.73 21.46
CA VAL A 431 10.70 -14.78 20.36
C VAL A 431 9.73 -15.36 19.34
N LEU A 432 10.02 -16.54 18.78
CA LEU A 432 9.26 -17.09 17.67
C LEU A 432 7.81 -17.45 18.04
N PRO A 433 7.51 -18.12 19.17
CA PRO A 433 6.13 -18.47 19.52
C PRO A 433 5.27 -17.23 19.78
N ARG A 434 5.82 -16.21 20.45
CA ARG A 434 5.10 -14.97 20.78
C ARG A 434 4.92 -14.04 19.59
N LEU A 435 5.91 -13.98 18.69
CA LEU A 435 5.82 -13.19 17.47
C LEU A 435 5.20 -13.94 16.29
N SER A 436 4.86 -15.22 16.41
CA SER A 436 4.35 -16.03 15.29
C SER A 436 3.10 -15.44 14.62
N ARG A 437 2.12 -14.96 15.41
CA ARG A 437 0.92 -14.27 14.89
C ARG A 437 1.27 -13.00 14.10
N PRO A 438 1.94 -11.99 14.68
CA PRO A 438 2.30 -10.78 13.93
C PRO A 438 3.28 -11.06 12.78
N LEU A 439 4.14 -12.08 12.89
CA LEU A 439 5.00 -12.55 11.79
C LEU A 439 4.21 -13.13 10.64
N GLY A 440 3.24 -14.02 10.89
CA GLY A 440 2.41 -14.60 9.85
C GLY A 440 1.57 -13.55 9.13
N PHE A 441 0.98 -12.62 9.88
CA PHE A 441 0.23 -11.50 9.29
C PHE A 441 1.14 -10.58 8.45
N ALA A 442 2.31 -10.20 8.97
CA ALA A 442 3.28 -9.38 8.23
C ALA A 442 3.78 -10.11 6.96
N ALA A 443 4.09 -11.40 7.06
CA ALA A 443 4.53 -12.22 5.93
C ALA A 443 3.45 -12.31 4.85
N GLY A 444 2.20 -12.55 5.25
CA GLY A 444 1.07 -12.56 4.32
C GLY A 444 0.89 -11.23 3.59
N LEU A 445 0.98 -10.11 4.31
CA LEU A 445 0.89 -8.78 3.72
C LEU A 445 2.03 -8.51 2.72
N VAL A 446 3.26 -8.82 3.09
CA VAL A 446 4.44 -8.66 2.20
C VAL A 446 4.30 -9.53 0.96
N ALA A 447 3.84 -10.77 1.11
CA ALA A 447 3.64 -11.69 0.00
C ALA A 447 2.59 -11.16 -0.99
N ALA A 448 1.47 -10.65 -0.49
CA ALA A 448 0.43 -10.07 -1.32
C ALA A 448 0.89 -8.79 -2.06
N LEU A 449 1.62 -7.90 -1.37
CA LEU A 449 2.19 -6.69 -1.97
C LEU A 449 3.20 -7.04 -3.08
N SER A 450 4.10 -8.00 -2.84
CA SER A 450 5.09 -8.43 -3.83
C SER A 450 4.45 -9.16 -5.03
N MET A 451 3.40 -9.95 -4.80
CA MET A 451 2.62 -10.61 -5.84
C MET A 451 1.99 -9.61 -6.82
N GLY A 452 1.67 -8.40 -6.35
CA GLY A 452 1.05 -7.34 -7.14
C GLY A 452 2.00 -6.28 -7.70
N ASP A 453 3.32 -6.40 -7.52
CA ASP A 453 4.26 -5.40 -8.04
C ASP A 453 4.30 -5.42 -9.57
N LEU A 454 4.25 -4.20 -10.13
CA LEU A 454 4.39 -3.94 -11.55
C LEU A 454 5.50 -2.92 -11.82
N GLY A 455 5.97 -2.18 -10.81
CA GLY A 455 6.87 -1.05 -11.00
C GLY A 455 8.25 -1.45 -11.50
N VAL A 456 8.99 -2.21 -10.68
CA VAL A 456 10.38 -2.56 -10.98
C VAL A 456 10.45 -3.54 -12.14
N ILE A 457 9.59 -4.57 -12.09
CA ILE A 457 9.61 -5.63 -13.07
C ILE A 457 9.33 -5.12 -14.49
N ALA A 458 8.50 -4.08 -14.65
CA ALA A 458 8.23 -3.49 -15.96
C ALA A 458 9.46 -2.84 -16.60
N LEU A 459 10.42 -2.34 -15.81
CA LEU A 459 11.65 -1.74 -16.32
C LEU A 459 12.65 -2.79 -16.81
N PHE A 460 12.78 -3.90 -16.09
CA PHE A 460 13.84 -4.89 -16.37
C PHE A 460 13.36 -6.07 -17.22
N ALA A 461 12.11 -6.51 -17.10
CA ALA A 461 11.67 -7.78 -17.69
C ALA A 461 11.54 -7.74 -19.22
N GLY A 462 12.05 -8.79 -19.87
CA GLY A 462 11.77 -9.10 -21.26
C GLY A 462 10.43 -9.81 -21.44
N GLU A 463 10.28 -10.58 -22.52
CA GLU A 463 9.11 -11.43 -22.75
C GLU A 463 9.10 -12.65 -21.85
N ALA A 464 10.26 -13.29 -21.69
CA ALA A 464 10.40 -14.53 -20.94
C ALA A 464 10.40 -14.32 -19.42
N GLU A 465 10.75 -13.15 -18.90
CA GLU A 465 10.87 -12.91 -17.45
C GLU A 465 9.63 -12.25 -16.85
N ALA A 466 8.58 -12.04 -17.64
CA ALA A 466 7.37 -11.36 -17.18
C ALA A 466 6.71 -12.11 -16.01
N THR A 467 6.43 -11.35 -14.95
CA THR A 467 5.57 -11.77 -13.84
C THR A 467 4.10 -11.66 -14.24
N LEU A 468 3.22 -12.32 -13.48
CA LEU A 468 1.80 -12.35 -13.78
C LEU A 468 1.15 -10.94 -13.85
N PRO A 469 1.44 -9.97 -12.95
CA PRO A 469 0.91 -8.60 -13.09
C PRO A 469 1.32 -7.91 -14.39
N LEU A 470 2.59 -8.06 -14.79
CA LEU A 470 3.11 -7.49 -16.03
C LEU A 470 2.49 -8.15 -17.26
N LEU A 471 2.30 -9.48 -17.23
CA LEU A 471 1.63 -10.20 -18.31
C LEU A 471 0.16 -9.75 -18.46
N VAL A 472 -0.57 -9.59 -17.35
CA VAL A 472 -1.95 -9.04 -17.37
C VAL A 472 -1.95 -7.67 -18.01
N GLN A 473 -1.01 -6.79 -17.66
CA GLN A 473 -0.89 -5.47 -18.29
C GLN A 473 -0.62 -5.55 -19.79
N ARG A 474 0.24 -6.46 -20.25
CA ARG A 474 0.51 -6.67 -21.69
C ARG A 474 -0.72 -7.21 -22.43
N LEU A 475 -1.45 -8.16 -21.84
CA LEU A 475 -2.70 -8.67 -22.39
C LEU A 475 -3.76 -7.57 -22.51
N MET A 476 -3.84 -6.68 -21.52
CA MET A 476 -4.69 -5.49 -21.59
C MET A 476 -4.27 -4.54 -22.71
N GLY A 477 -2.97 -4.27 -22.85
CA GLY A 477 -2.44 -3.45 -23.94
C GLY A 477 -2.69 -4.06 -25.34
N ALA A 478 -2.74 -5.38 -25.43
CA ALA A 478 -3.09 -6.12 -26.64
C ALA A 478 -4.61 -6.33 -26.83
N TYR A 479 -5.45 -5.67 -26.04
CA TYR A 479 -6.92 -5.78 -26.07
C TYR A 479 -7.50 -7.18 -25.82
N ARG A 480 -6.72 -8.11 -25.24
CA ARG A 480 -7.17 -9.47 -24.92
C ARG A 480 -7.85 -9.55 -23.54
N MET A 481 -8.93 -8.80 -23.38
CA MET A 481 -9.59 -8.54 -22.09
C MET A 481 -10.08 -9.81 -21.36
N GLU A 482 -10.60 -10.80 -22.09
CA GLU A 482 -11.09 -12.06 -21.48
C GLU A 482 -9.95 -12.86 -20.84
N THR A 483 -8.84 -13.04 -21.57
CA THR A 483 -7.63 -13.70 -21.02
C THR A 483 -7.00 -12.89 -19.90
N ALA A 484 -7.01 -11.55 -20.00
CA ALA A 484 -6.51 -10.66 -18.95
C ALA A 484 -7.36 -10.77 -17.68
N ALA A 485 -8.69 -10.84 -17.79
CA ALA A 485 -9.61 -11.00 -16.66
C ALA A 485 -9.40 -12.34 -15.96
N SER A 486 -9.22 -13.41 -16.73
CA SER A 486 -8.97 -14.76 -16.20
C SER A 486 -7.61 -14.85 -15.50
N ALA A 487 -6.56 -14.27 -16.11
CA ALA A 487 -5.24 -14.17 -15.48
C ALA A 487 -5.23 -13.26 -14.24
N ALA A 488 -6.01 -12.17 -14.25
CA ALA A 488 -6.20 -11.30 -13.09
C ALA A 488 -6.92 -12.03 -11.95
N LEU A 489 -7.94 -12.84 -12.25
CA LEU A 489 -8.62 -13.66 -11.25
C LEU A 489 -7.69 -14.71 -10.63
N LEU A 490 -6.85 -15.37 -11.45
CA LEU A 490 -5.80 -16.26 -10.96
C LEU A 490 -4.82 -15.51 -10.02
N LEU A 491 -4.39 -14.32 -10.43
CA LEU A 491 -3.49 -13.48 -9.63
C LEU A 491 -4.10 -13.10 -8.26
N VAL A 492 -5.40 -12.77 -8.23
CA VAL A 492 -6.14 -12.54 -6.97
C VAL A 492 -6.16 -13.79 -6.11
N ALA A 493 -6.55 -14.92 -6.70
CA ALA A 493 -6.65 -16.19 -5.97
C ALA A 493 -5.30 -16.57 -5.34
N LEU A 494 -4.20 -16.44 -6.08
CA LEU A 494 -2.85 -16.72 -5.59
C LEU A 494 -2.41 -15.72 -4.50
N SER A 495 -2.69 -14.43 -4.66
CA SER A 495 -2.37 -13.41 -3.65
C SER A 495 -3.09 -13.68 -2.33
N PHE A 496 -4.41 -13.96 -2.38
CA PHE A 496 -5.18 -14.31 -1.19
C PHE A 496 -4.75 -15.65 -0.59
N ALA A 497 -4.43 -16.65 -1.41
CA ALA A 497 -3.94 -17.94 -0.94
C ALA A 497 -2.61 -17.81 -0.19
N LEU A 498 -1.66 -17.03 -0.72
CA LEU A 498 -0.40 -16.73 -0.02
C LEU A 498 -0.64 -15.98 1.29
N PHE A 499 -1.44 -14.91 1.26
CA PHE A 499 -1.78 -14.15 2.46
C PHE A 499 -2.36 -15.06 3.55
N TRP A 500 -3.36 -15.87 3.17
CA TRP A 500 -4.03 -16.81 4.06
C TRP A 500 -3.09 -17.89 4.60
N ALA A 501 -2.21 -18.44 3.76
CA ALA A 501 -1.25 -19.47 4.17
C ALA A 501 -0.29 -18.94 5.25
N PHE A 502 0.28 -17.75 5.06
CA PHE A 502 1.17 -17.14 6.05
C PHE A 502 0.44 -16.71 7.33
N ASP A 503 -0.75 -16.10 7.21
CA ASP A 503 -1.54 -15.69 8.37
C ASP A 503 -1.98 -16.90 9.21
N GLN A 504 -2.42 -17.98 8.57
CA GLN A 504 -2.76 -19.23 9.26
C GLN A 504 -1.54 -19.90 9.90
N TRP A 505 -0.39 -19.90 9.22
CA TRP A 505 0.85 -20.38 9.79
C TRP A 505 1.18 -19.64 11.10
N GLY A 506 1.07 -18.31 11.10
CA GLY A 506 1.28 -17.50 12.30
C GLY A 506 0.30 -17.79 13.44
N ARG A 507 -0.97 -18.02 13.12
CA ARG A 507 -2.00 -18.35 14.13
C ARG A 507 -1.76 -19.72 14.78
N ARG A 508 -1.38 -20.74 14.00
CA ARG A 508 -1.13 -22.10 14.49
C ARG A 508 0.07 -22.16 15.45
N HIS A 509 1.14 -21.44 15.12
CA HIS A 509 2.36 -21.41 15.94
C HIS A 509 2.26 -20.53 17.19
N ALA A 510 1.19 -19.75 17.34
CA ALA A 510 0.90 -19.00 18.58
C ALA A 510 0.07 -19.80 19.59
N ALA A 511 -0.48 -20.95 19.19
CA ALA A 511 -1.27 -21.83 20.03
C ALA A 511 -0.43 -22.93 20.72
N ILE A 512 0.89 -22.95 20.45
CA ILE A 512 1.91 -23.81 21.03
C ILE A 512 2.85 -22.90 21.83
#